data_AF-A0A1W9JFZ3-F1
#
_entry.id   AF-A0A1W9JFZ3-F1
#
_cell.length_a   1.000
_cell.length_b   1.000
_cell.length_c   1.000
_cell.angle_alpha   90.00
_cell.angle_beta   90.00
_cell.angle_gamma   90.00
#
_symmetry.space_group_name_H-M   'P 1'
#
loop_
_entity.id
_entity.type
_entity.pdbx_description
1 polymer ?
#
loop_
_entity_poly.entity_id
_entity_poly.type
_entity_poly.pdbx_seq_one_letter_code
_entity_poly.pdbx_strand_id
1 'polypeptide(L)'
;MYGTWAKNRIWEACDQGDLEYLKSIGASHRHQIDLRNGTFKSTPAFVAAVGGHDLIIRKLASLGCKTLNTENSNGHTPFSIAAYCGYASTMKTLYDLHCGVPTSIFCDLDIDHQCKKGQTPMHAAAKRGYLDCVKLLHQWNSCAFDVKTTAGYTPLAIAAKHGQVEVVEFLLQTNNTVVDIANNKQRTPLLYAAKYGHDEILRSLVRFGSETIDQPDKYKVTPLHFAALYKRRSTVELLVQLGSKMLETKEHEYPEGIFMYKDIKQLPCILTLRALGVNCPQVEIWDKHRREYDLSDVNVEEDETWEVRYRVYFQQSLVDRLLFASDRNLHAVQKRQFHTD
;
A
#
# COMPACT_ATOMS: atom_id res chain seq x y z
N MET A 1 -6.17 -3.50 -25.85
CA MET A 1 -4.73 -3.83 -26.00
C MET A 1 -4.61 -5.14 -26.76
N TYR A 2 -5.01 -5.16 -28.04
CA TYR A 2 -5.32 -6.39 -28.76
C TYR A 2 -4.55 -6.43 -30.07
N GLY A 3 -3.43 -7.12 -30.09
CA GLY A 3 -2.62 -7.26 -31.30
C GLY A 3 -1.79 -8.51 -31.20
N THR A 4 -2.06 -9.47 -32.09
CA THR A 4 -1.38 -10.75 -32.40
C THR A 4 -2.00 -12.07 -31.91
N TRP A 5 -2.80 -12.12 -30.84
CA TRP A 5 -3.48 -13.38 -30.43
C TRP A 5 -4.93 -13.52 -30.93
N ALA A 6 -5.54 -12.42 -31.41
CA ALA A 6 -6.89 -12.38 -31.98
C ALA A 6 -7.11 -13.28 -33.21
N LYS A 7 -6.07 -13.97 -33.71
CA LYS A 7 -6.18 -14.99 -34.76
C LYS A 7 -6.55 -16.37 -34.20
N ASN A 8 -6.47 -16.58 -32.89
CA ASN A 8 -6.87 -17.83 -32.25
C ASN A 8 -8.23 -17.67 -31.57
N ARG A 9 -9.22 -18.38 -32.09
CA ARG A 9 -10.61 -18.28 -31.65
C ARG A 9 -10.84 -18.78 -30.22
N ILE A 10 -9.99 -19.66 -29.69
CA ILE A 10 -10.04 -20.06 -28.26
C ILE A 10 -9.69 -18.88 -27.36
N TRP A 11 -8.70 -18.07 -27.75
CA TRP A 11 -8.30 -16.90 -26.97
C TRP A 11 -9.38 -15.83 -26.97
N GLU A 12 -9.99 -15.59 -28.13
CA GLU A 12 -11.13 -14.67 -28.25
C GLU A 12 -12.30 -15.14 -27.40
N ALA A 13 -12.64 -16.43 -27.44
CA ALA A 13 -13.68 -17.00 -26.59
C ALA A 13 -13.35 -16.88 -25.10
N CYS A 14 -12.08 -17.01 -24.70
CA CYS A 14 -11.65 -16.81 -23.32
C CYS A 14 -11.72 -15.34 -22.88
N ASP A 15 -11.48 -14.38 -23.79
CA ASP A 15 -11.57 -12.94 -23.49
C ASP A 15 -13.03 -12.46 -23.41
N GLN A 16 -13.87 -12.95 -24.34
CA GLN A 16 -15.28 -12.57 -24.45
C GLN A 16 -16.21 -13.37 -23.53
N GLY A 17 -15.76 -14.50 -23.00
CA GLY A 17 -16.59 -15.39 -22.20
C GLY A 17 -17.51 -16.31 -23.03
N ASP A 18 -17.14 -16.61 -24.27
CA ASP A 18 -17.94 -17.47 -25.16
C ASP A 18 -17.81 -18.95 -24.78
N LEU A 19 -18.69 -19.37 -23.86
CA LEU A 19 -18.74 -20.73 -23.36
C LEU A 19 -19.24 -21.73 -24.41
N GLU A 20 -20.13 -21.30 -25.30
CA GLU A 20 -20.72 -22.19 -26.31
C GLU A 20 -19.68 -22.60 -27.35
N TYR A 21 -18.85 -21.66 -27.78
CA TYR A 21 -17.69 -22.00 -28.60
C TYR A 21 -16.76 -22.98 -27.88
N LEU A 22 -16.45 -22.76 -26.60
CA LEU A 22 -15.59 -23.67 -25.85
C LEU A 22 -16.22 -25.05 -25.54
N LYS A 23 -17.55 -25.19 -25.67
CA LYS A 23 -18.22 -26.50 -25.62
C LYS A 23 -18.10 -27.25 -26.94
N SER A 24 -18.10 -26.53 -28.07
CA SER A 24 -18.04 -27.10 -29.43
C SER A 24 -16.66 -27.61 -29.84
N ILE A 25 -15.62 -27.35 -29.04
CA ILE A 25 -14.23 -27.66 -29.41
C ILE A 25 -14.00 -29.18 -29.45
N GLY A 26 -13.64 -29.69 -30.64
CA GLY A 26 -13.20 -31.07 -30.82
C GLY A 26 -11.76 -31.33 -30.36
N ALA A 27 -11.36 -32.60 -30.30
CA ALA A 27 -10.01 -33.03 -29.87
C ALA A 27 -8.87 -32.36 -30.67
N SER A 28 -9.12 -32.05 -31.95
CA SER A 28 -8.15 -31.44 -32.86
C SER A 28 -7.64 -30.07 -32.42
N HIS A 29 -8.43 -29.29 -31.65
CA HIS A 29 -8.06 -27.94 -31.22
C HIS A 29 -7.60 -27.89 -29.76
N ARG A 30 -7.61 -29.02 -29.03
CA ARG A 30 -7.21 -29.06 -27.62
C ARG A 30 -5.75 -28.66 -27.39
N HIS A 31 -4.86 -28.87 -28.35
CA HIS A 31 -3.47 -28.42 -28.26
C HIS A 31 -3.33 -26.89 -28.12
N GLN A 32 -4.36 -26.13 -28.51
CA GLN A 32 -4.33 -24.67 -28.47
C GLN A 32 -4.66 -24.07 -27.10
N ILE A 33 -5.23 -24.86 -26.17
CA ILE A 33 -5.63 -24.39 -24.84
C ILE A 33 -4.44 -24.03 -23.94
N ASP A 34 -3.27 -24.62 -24.22
CA ASP A 34 -2.03 -24.41 -23.47
C ASP A 34 -1.03 -23.50 -24.18
N LEU A 35 -1.38 -22.96 -25.36
CA LEU A 35 -0.48 -22.10 -26.11
C LEU A 35 -0.22 -20.80 -25.35
N ARG A 36 1.04 -20.34 -25.41
CA ARG A 36 1.46 -19.08 -24.80
C ARG A 36 1.59 -18.00 -25.85
N ASN A 37 1.09 -16.79 -25.57
CA ASN A 37 1.27 -15.68 -26.51
C ASN A 37 2.74 -15.20 -26.55
N GLY A 38 3.14 -14.60 -27.68
CA GLY A 38 4.53 -14.15 -27.87
C GLY A 38 4.91 -12.93 -27.02
N THR A 39 3.94 -12.09 -26.63
CA THR A 39 4.19 -10.81 -25.97
C THR A 39 4.47 -10.96 -24.47
N PHE A 40 3.56 -11.60 -23.75
CA PHE A 40 3.62 -11.74 -22.30
C PHE A 40 3.69 -13.19 -21.85
N LYS A 41 3.83 -14.15 -22.76
CA LYS A 41 3.78 -15.58 -22.46
C LYS A 41 2.56 -15.96 -21.60
N SER A 42 1.45 -15.23 -21.74
CA SER A 42 0.18 -15.51 -21.08
C SER A 42 -0.46 -16.74 -21.71
N THR A 43 -1.46 -17.32 -21.05
CA THR A 43 -2.23 -18.48 -21.52
C THR A 43 -3.70 -18.08 -21.75
N PRO A 44 -4.51 -18.88 -22.48
CA PRO A 44 -5.95 -18.67 -22.56
C PRO A 44 -6.63 -18.62 -21.19
N ALA A 45 -6.19 -19.47 -20.25
CA ALA A 45 -6.66 -19.45 -18.87
C ALA A 45 -6.34 -18.12 -18.16
N PHE A 46 -5.17 -17.54 -18.41
CA PHE A 46 -4.82 -16.21 -17.89
C PHE A 46 -5.77 -15.14 -18.43
N VAL A 47 -6.12 -15.18 -19.71
CA VAL A 47 -7.06 -14.22 -20.32
C VAL A 47 -8.48 -14.41 -19.78
N ALA A 48 -8.95 -15.65 -19.63
CA ALA A 48 -10.23 -15.93 -18.99
C ALA A 48 -10.28 -15.39 -17.55
N ALA A 49 -9.18 -15.51 -16.79
CA ALA A 49 -9.09 -14.96 -15.44
C ALA A 49 -9.03 -13.42 -15.41
N VAL A 50 -8.45 -12.77 -16.44
CA VAL A 50 -8.50 -11.31 -16.62
C VAL A 50 -9.92 -10.82 -16.84
N GLY A 51 -10.75 -11.60 -17.54
CA GLY A 51 -12.16 -11.30 -17.80
C GLY A 51 -13.12 -11.73 -16.69
N GLY A 52 -12.66 -12.51 -15.71
CA GLY A 52 -13.50 -13.01 -14.63
C GLY A 52 -14.41 -14.18 -15.03
N HIS A 53 -14.11 -14.85 -16.13
CA HIS A 53 -14.97 -15.89 -16.72
C HIS A 53 -14.75 -17.24 -16.03
N ASP A 54 -15.37 -17.44 -14.86
CA ASP A 54 -15.20 -18.65 -14.04
C ASP A 54 -15.69 -19.93 -14.74
N LEU A 55 -16.81 -19.86 -15.48
CA LEU A 55 -17.33 -21.00 -16.26
C LEU A 55 -16.36 -21.42 -17.37
N ILE A 56 -15.68 -20.46 -17.99
CA ILE A 56 -14.65 -20.73 -18.99
C ILE A 56 -13.47 -21.45 -18.35
N ILE A 57 -13.02 -21.02 -17.16
CA ILE A 57 -11.95 -21.69 -16.43
C ILE A 57 -12.33 -23.14 -16.09
N ARG A 58 -13.55 -23.39 -15.59
CA ARG A 58 -14.05 -24.76 -15.35
C ARG A 58 -14.05 -25.59 -16.63
N LYS A 59 -14.45 -24.99 -17.75
CA LYS A 59 -14.45 -25.68 -19.04
C LYS A 59 -13.04 -26.01 -19.51
N LEU A 60 -12.10 -25.07 -19.42
CA LEU A 60 -10.69 -25.29 -19.75
C LEU A 60 -10.09 -26.41 -18.90
N ALA A 61 -10.40 -26.45 -17.60
CA ALA A 61 -10.00 -27.55 -16.71
C ALA A 61 -10.58 -28.90 -17.18
N SER A 62 -11.87 -28.96 -17.50
CA SER A 62 -12.51 -30.19 -18.02
C SER A 62 -11.94 -30.69 -19.35
N LEU A 63 -11.34 -29.79 -20.14
CA LEU A 63 -10.70 -30.12 -21.42
C LEU A 63 -9.26 -30.64 -21.26
N GLY A 64 -8.73 -30.64 -20.03
CA GLY A 64 -7.41 -31.13 -19.72
C GLY A 64 -6.31 -30.05 -19.73
N CYS A 65 -6.67 -28.77 -19.54
CA CYS A 65 -5.72 -27.66 -19.55
C CYS A 65 -4.64 -27.84 -18.46
N LYS A 66 -3.38 -27.88 -18.88
CA LYS A 66 -2.22 -28.05 -17.99
C LYS A 66 -1.68 -26.72 -17.49
N THR A 67 -2.02 -25.62 -18.16
CA THR A 67 -1.45 -24.30 -17.93
C THR A 67 -2.32 -23.37 -17.08
N LEU A 68 -3.26 -23.93 -16.30
CA LEU A 68 -4.17 -23.17 -15.41
C LEU A 68 -3.45 -22.36 -14.33
N ASN A 69 -2.25 -22.78 -13.93
CA ASN A 69 -1.43 -22.08 -12.94
C ASN A 69 -0.18 -21.43 -13.54
N THR A 70 0.01 -21.51 -14.86
CA THR A 70 1.23 -21.03 -15.51
C THR A 70 1.33 -19.51 -15.43
N GLU A 71 2.48 -19.02 -14.97
CA GLU A 71 2.75 -17.59 -14.91
C GLU A 71 3.02 -16.97 -16.28
N ASN A 72 2.69 -15.69 -16.42
CA ASN A 72 3.10 -14.87 -17.55
C ASN A 72 4.56 -14.39 -17.39
N SER A 73 5.08 -13.61 -18.35
CA SER A 73 6.43 -13.04 -18.33
C SER A 73 6.74 -12.17 -17.11
N ASN A 74 5.72 -11.70 -16.38
CA ASN A 74 5.86 -10.89 -15.17
C ASN A 74 5.74 -11.72 -13.88
N GLY A 75 5.56 -13.04 -13.99
CA GLY A 75 5.37 -13.94 -12.85
C GLY A 75 3.94 -13.97 -12.32
N HIS A 76 2.96 -13.40 -13.02
CA HIS A 76 1.56 -13.44 -12.59
C HIS A 76 0.88 -14.72 -13.07
N THR A 77 0.25 -15.45 -12.16
CA THR A 77 -0.63 -16.59 -12.43
C THR A 77 -2.06 -16.14 -12.73
N PRO A 78 -2.90 -16.99 -13.36
CA PRO A 78 -4.34 -16.74 -13.51
C PRO A 78 -5.05 -16.43 -12.17
N PHE A 79 -4.63 -17.07 -11.08
CA PHE A 79 -5.15 -16.79 -9.74
C PHE A 79 -4.78 -15.37 -9.26
N SER A 80 -3.52 -14.96 -9.43
CA SER A 80 -3.06 -13.62 -9.03
C SER A 80 -3.71 -12.49 -9.83
N ILE A 81 -4.01 -12.72 -11.12
CA ILE A 81 -4.67 -11.72 -11.95
C ILE A 81 -6.18 -11.65 -11.66
N ALA A 82 -6.83 -12.76 -11.32
CA ALA A 82 -8.21 -12.75 -10.82
C ALA A 82 -8.34 -11.91 -9.53
N ALA A 83 -7.39 -12.05 -8.59
CA ALA A 83 -7.30 -11.22 -7.40
C ALA A 83 -7.03 -9.74 -7.72
N TYR A 84 -6.17 -9.46 -8.71
CA TYR A 84 -5.94 -8.11 -9.21
C TYR A 84 -7.15 -7.51 -9.92
N CYS A 85 -8.01 -8.32 -10.56
CA CYS A 85 -9.21 -7.82 -11.22
C CYS A 85 -10.43 -7.76 -10.30
N GLY A 86 -10.38 -8.41 -9.13
CA GLY A 86 -11.47 -8.41 -8.15
C GLY A 86 -12.49 -9.54 -8.36
N TYR A 87 -12.16 -10.55 -9.15
CA TYR A 87 -13.08 -11.65 -9.46
C TYR A 87 -12.97 -12.77 -8.43
N ALA A 88 -13.61 -12.55 -7.28
CA ALA A 88 -13.71 -13.50 -6.18
C ALA A 88 -14.24 -14.90 -6.62
N SER A 89 -15.27 -14.94 -7.47
CA SER A 89 -15.83 -16.20 -8.01
C SER A 89 -14.83 -16.99 -8.86
N THR A 90 -14.01 -16.28 -9.65
CA THR A 90 -12.95 -16.88 -10.47
C THR A 90 -11.83 -17.42 -9.60
N MET A 91 -11.42 -16.68 -8.56
CA MET A 91 -10.46 -17.17 -7.56
C MET A 91 -10.97 -18.42 -6.87
N LYS A 92 -12.23 -18.41 -6.44
CA LYS A 92 -12.87 -19.56 -5.79
C LYS A 92 -12.91 -20.77 -6.72
N THR A 93 -13.26 -20.56 -7.98
CA THR A 93 -13.24 -21.62 -8.98
C THR A 93 -11.85 -22.23 -9.18
N LEU A 94 -10.81 -21.40 -9.27
CA LEU A 94 -9.43 -21.87 -9.37
C LEU A 94 -9.00 -22.63 -8.11
N TYR A 95 -9.42 -22.18 -6.92
CA TYR A 95 -9.16 -22.85 -5.65
C TYR A 95 -9.92 -24.18 -5.51
N ASP A 96 -11.20 -24.23 -5.88
CA ASP A 96 -12.03 -25.45 -5.85
C ASP A 96 -11.44 -26.53 -6.78
N LEU A 97 -10.93 -26.12 -7.96
CA LEU A 97 -10.25 -27.02 -8.89
C LEU A 97 -8.96 -27.61 -8.30
N HIS A 98 -8.32 -26.90 -7.36
CA HIS A 98 -7.15 -27.36 -6.62
C HIS A 98 -7.52 -28.28 -5.43
N CYS A 99 -8.55 -27.94 -4.65
CA CYS A 99 -8.93 -28.67 -3.44
C CYS A 99 -9.68 -29.98 -3.67
N GLY A 100 -10.19 -30.24 -4.88
CA GLY A 100 -10.57 -31.60 -5.27
C GLY A 100 -11.72 -31.74 -6.28
N VAL A 101 -11.42 -32.46 -7.35
CA VAL A 101 -12.26 -33.55 -7.89
C VAL A 101 -11.34 -34.74 -8.18
N PRO A 102 -11.75 -36.00 -7.93
CA PRO A 102 -10.95 -37.20 -8.22
C PRO A 102 -10.73 -37.45 -9.73
N THR A 103 -11.18 -36.55 -10.59
CA THR A 103 -10.78 -36.48 -12.00
C THR A 103 -9.52 -35.65 -12.13
N SER A 104 -8.38 -36.32 -11.93
CA SER A 104 -7.06 -36.04 -12.52
C SER A 104 -6.89 -34.66 -13.16
N ILE A 105 -6.29 -33.73 -12.42
CA ILE A 105 -5.17 -32.87 -12.81
C ILE A 105 -4.63 -32.27 -11.52
N PHE A 106 -3.40 -32.64 -11.16
CA PHE A 106 -2.61 -31.96 -10.14
C PHE A 106 -2.37 -30.53 -10.63
N CYS A 107 -3.22 -29.58 -10.26
CA CYS A 107 -2.89 -28.18 -10.38
C CYS A 107 -2.27 -27.77 -9.05
N ASP A 108 -0.95 -27.76 -8.95
CA ASP A 108 -0.23 -27.24 -7.78
C ASP A 108 -0.49 -25.72 -7.73
N LEU A 109 -1.60 -25.30 -7.13
CA LEU A 109 -1.97 -23.90 -7.00
C LEU A 109 -1.30 -23.35 -5.75
N ASP A 110 -0.27 -22.55 -5.96
CA ASP A 110 0.26 -21.70 -4.90
C ASP A 110 -0.55 -20.39 -4.83
N ILE A 111 -1.44 -20.32 -3.84
CA ILE A 111 -2.26 -19.13 -3.55
C ILE A 111 -1.45 -17.93 -3.05
N ASP A 112 -0.20 -18.15 -2.62
CA ASP A 112 0.74 -17.12 -2.19
C ASP A 112 1.81 -16.83 -3.25
N HIS A 113 1.70 -17.41 -4.45
CA HIS A 113 2.69 -17.26 -5.51
C HIS A 113 3.07 -15.79 -5.72
N GLN A 114 4.37 -15.53 -5.64
CA GLN A 114 4.91 -14.20 -5.83
C GLN A 114 5.26 -13.94 -7.29
N CYS A 115 4.72 -12.86 -7.85
CA CYS A 115 5.21 -12.39 -9.15
C CYS A 115 6.65 -11.88 -9.05
N LYS A 116 7.26 -11.49 -10.17
CA LYS A 116 8.66 -10.98 -10.20
C LYS A 116 8.92 -9.75 -9.33
N LYS A 117 7.86 -9.04 -8.89
CA LYS A 117 7.93 -7.92 -7.94
C LYS A 117 7.69 -8.34 -6.48
N GLY A 118 7.64 -9.64 -6.19
CA GLY A 118 7.31 -10.18 -4.87
C GLY A 118 5.83 -9.98 -4.49
N GLN A 119 4.94 -9.65 -5.44
CA GLN A 119 3.53 -9.40 -5.11
C GLN A 119 2.76 -10.72 -5.13
N THR A 120 2.12 -11.03 -4.00
CA THR A 120 1.14 -12.12 -3.88
C THR A 120 -0.25 -11.67 -4.35
N PRO A 121 -1.20 -12.59 -4.56
CA PRO A 121 -2.60 -12.24 -4.83
C PRO A 121 -3.22 -11.32 -3.78
N MET A 122 -2.84 -11.46 -2.50
CA MET A 122 -3.30 -10.59 -1.42
C MET A 122 -2.81 -9.15 -1.59
N HIS A 123 -1.55 -8.94 -2.00
CA HIS A 123 -1.06 -7.60 -2.34
C HIS A 123 -1.85 -6.97 -3.49
N ALA A 124 -2.23 -7.77 -4.49
CA ALA A 124 -2.99 -7.30 -5.64
C ALA A 124 -4.41 -6.87 -5.27
N ALA A 125 -5.13 -7.69 -4.50
CA ALA A 125 -6.46 -7.37 -3.99
C ALA A 125 -6.41 -6.16 -3.04
N ALA A 126 -5.45 -6.12 -2.12
CA ALA A 126 -5.27 -5.03 -1.16
C ALA A 126 -4.94 -3.69 -1.82
N LYS A 127 -4.21 -3.69 -2.95
CA LYS A 127 -3.93 -2.47 -3.72
C LYS A 127 -5.19 -1.82 -4.28
N ARG A 128 -6.16 -2.64 -4.69
CA ARG A 128 -7.37 -2.17 -5.40
C ARG A 128 -8.61 -2.09 -4.51
N GLY A 129 -8.52 -2.54 -3.26
CA GLY A 129 -9.63 -2.45 -2.32
C GLY A 129 -10.65 -3.59 -2.46
N TYR A 130 -10.28 -4.72 -3.09
CA TYR A 130 -11.22 -5.82 -3.29
C TYR A 130 -11.37 -6.67 -2.02
N LEU A 131 -12.22 -6.19 -1.11
CA LEU A 131 -12.44 -6.80 0.20
C LEU A 131 -12.88 -8.28 0.12
N ASP A 132 -13.75 -8.63 -0.83
CA ASP A 132 -14.21 -10.02 -0.99
C ASP A 132 -13.06 -10.96 -1.37
N CYS A 133 -12.15 -10.53 -2.24
CA CYS A 133 -10.93 -11.27 -2.56
C CYS A 133 -10.02 -11.39 -1.34
N VAL A 134 -9.86 -10.32 -0.55
CA VAL A 134 -9.06 -10.35 0.68
C VAL A 134 -9.66 -11.31 1.71
N LYS A 135 -10.98 -11.30 1.90
CA LYS A 135 -11.70 -12.22 2.79
C LYS A 135 -11.56 -13.67 2.36
N LEU A 136 -11.71 -13.96 1.06
CA LEU A 136 -11.52 -15.32 0.53
C LEU A 136 -10.08 -15.81 0.74
N LEU A 137 -9.09 -14.98 0.42
CA LEU A 137 -7.68 -15.32 0.64
C LEU A 137 -7.40 -15.57 2.14
N HIS A 138 -7.98 -14.76 3.02
CA HIS A 138 -7.88 -14.94 4.47
C HIS A 138 -8.50 -16.27 4.93
N GLN A 139 -9.65 -16.66 4.37
CA GLN A 139 -10.31 -17.93 4.70
C GLN A 139 -9.51 -19.16 4.25
N TRP A 140 -8.83 -19.08 3.10
CA TRP A 140 -8.06 -20.20 2.55
C TRP A 140 -6.66 -20.33 3.14
N ASN A 141 -6.11 -19.26 3.69
CA ASN A 141 -4.77 -19.28 4.26
C ASN A 141 -4.62 -18.34 5.45
N SER A 142 -4.45 -18.91 6.62
CA SER A 142 -4.39 -18.17 7.89
C SER A 142 -3.07 -17.42 8.12
N CYS A 143 -2.04 -17.55 7.26
CA CYS A 143 -0.66 -17.16 7.64
C CYS A 143 0.09 -16.17 6.71
N ALA A 144 -0.49 -15.67 5.61
CA ALA A 144 0.27 -14.91 4.59
C ALA A 144 0.09 -13.36 4.60
N PHE A 145 -0.33 -12.76 5.72
CA PHE A 145 -0.61 -11.31 5.79
C PHE A 145 0.65 -10.44 5.82
N ASP A 146 1.79 -10.99 6.21
CA ASP A 146 3.04 -10.24 6.42
C ASP A 146 4.09 -10.50 5.32
N VAL A 147 3.71 -11.21 4.26
CA VAL A 147 4.59 -11.47 3.12
C VAL A 147 5.03 -10.14 2.52
N LYS A 148 6.34 -9.99 2.28
CA LYS A 148 6.91 -8.76 1.73
C LYS A 148 7.15 -8.88 0.23
N THR A 149 6.75 -7.84 -0.50
CA THR A 149 7.24 -7.59 -1.86
C THR A 149 8.77 -7.41 -1.91
N THR A 150 9.36 -7.38 -3.11
CA THR A 150 10.81 -7.13 -3.28
C THR A 150 11.24 -5.76 -2.73
N ALA A 151 10.32 -4.80 -2.66
CA ALA A 151 10.56 -3.49 -2.06
C ALA A 151 10.23 -3.42 -0.55
N GLY A 152 9.82 -4.54 0.05
CA GLY A 152 9.56 -4.68 1.49
C GLY A 152 8.14 -4.32 1.93
N TYR A 153 7.22 -4.02 1.01
CA TYR A 153 5.82 -3.70 1.37
C TYR A 153 5.04 -4.96 1.74
N THR A 154 4.23 -4.87 2.78
CA THR A 154 3.17 -5.83 3.12
C THR A 154 1.85 -5.47 2.41
N PRO A 155 0.86 -6.38 2.35
CA PRO A 155 -0.51 -6.07 1.92
C PRO A 155 -1.12 -4.88 2.67
N LEU A 156 -0.97 -4.80 4.00
CA LEU A 156 -1.44 -3.68 4.81
C LEU A 156 -0.80 -2.35 4.38
N ALA A 157 0.53 -2.33 4.17
CA ALA A 157 1.23 -1.14 3.70
C ALA A 157 0.77 -0.69 2.31
N ILE A 158 0.43 -1.64 1.42
CA ILE A 158 -0.11 -1.35 0.10
C ILE A 158 -1.54 -0.79 0.21
N ALA A 159 -2.42 -1.39 1.02
CA ALA A 159 -3.78 -0.90 1.24
C ALA A 159 -3.76 0.53 1.83
N ALA A 160 -2.93 0.77 2.84
CA ALA A 160 -2.74 2.07 3.45
C ALA A 160 -2.21 3.11 2.46
N LYS A 161 -1.24 2.74 1.61
CA LYS A 161 -0.73 3.60 0.55
C LYS A 161 -1.80 4.01 -0.47
N HIS A 162 -2.71 3.10 -0.79
CA HIS A 162 -3.72 3.27 -1.84
C HIS A 162 -5.08 3.76 -1.32
N GLY A 163 -5.23 4.02 -0.01
CA GLY A 163 -6.45 4.58 0.55
C GLY A 163 -7.60 3.58 0.71
N GLN A 164 -7.28 2.28 0.83
CA GLN A 164 -8.30 1.23 0.87
C GLN A 164 -8.77 0.97 2.30
N VAL A 165 -9.67 1.83 2.80
CA VAL A 165 -10.13 1.85 4.21
C VAL A 165 -10.67 0.50 4.68
N GLU A 166 -11.65 -0.06 3.97
CA GLU A 166 -12.31 -1.33 4.36
C GLU A 166 -11.33 -2.51 4.43
N VAL A 167 -10.37 -2.56 3.50
CA VAL A 167 -9.33 -3.60 3.51
C VAL A 167 -8.37 -3.38 4.68
N VAL A 168 -7.97 -2.14 4.96
CA VAL A 168 -7.13 -1.84 6.13
C VAL A 168 -7.82 -2.28 7.41
N GLU A 169 -9.09 -1.91 7.60
CA GLU A 169 -9.83 -2.27 8.80
C GLU A 169 -9.97 -3.80 8.96
N PHE A 170 -10.29 -4.50 7.87
CA PHE A 170 -10.36 -5.96 7.88
C PHE A 170 -9.01 -6.61 8.24
N LEU A 171 -7.91 -6.13 7.65
CA LEU A 171 -6.56 -6.64 7.94
C LEU A 171 -6.16 -6.36 9.39
N LEU A 172 -6.50 -5.19 9.95
CA LEU A 172 -6.19 -4.81 11.33
C LEU A 172 -7.02 -5.58 12.37
N GLN A 173 -8.26 -5.94 12.04
CA GLN A 173 -9.12 -6.76 12.90
C GLN A 173 -8.69 -8.23 12.94
N THR A 174 -7.84 -8.65 12.00
CA THR A 174 -7.32 -10.01 11.94
C THR A 174 -6.10 -10.14 12.86
N ASN A 175 -6.15 -11.03 13.85
CA ASN A 175 -5.11 -11.21 14.88
C ASN A 175 -3.69 -11.55 14.37
N ASN A 176 -3.51 -11.78 13.07
CA ASN A 176 -2.26 -12.23 12.46
C ASN A 176 -1.51 -11.14 11.69
N THR A 177 -1.99 -9.89 11.70
CA THR A 177 -1.35 -8.78 10.96
C THR A 177 -0.48 -7.94 11.89
N VAL A 178 0.81 -7.82 11.58
CA VAL A 178 1.69 -6.88 12.31
C VAL A 178 1.59 -5.50 11.67
N VAL A 179 1.12 -4.51 12.46
CA VAL A 179 0.78 -3.16 11.97
C VAL A 179 1.99 -2.38 11.45
N ASP A 180 3.12 -2.43 12.16
CA ASP A 180 4.27 -1.56 11.91
C ASP A 180 5.40 -2.23 11.09
N ILE A 181 5.06 -3.22 10.26
CA ILE A 181 6.07 -3.80 9.37
C ILE A 181 6.58 -2.74 8.39
N ALA A 182 7.86 -2.39 8.56
CA ALA A 182 8.53 -1.44 7.72
C ALA A 182 9.11 -2.09 6.45
N ASN A 183 9.08 -1.34 5.36
CA ASN A 183 9.68 -1.73 4.09
C ASN A 183 11.20 -1.46 4.02
N ASN A 184 11.83 -1.66 2.86
CA ASN A 184 13.29 -1.51 2.70
C ASN A 184 13.79 -0.07 2.95
N LYS A 185 12.90 0.92 3.01
CA LYS A 185 13.20 2.31 3.38
C LYS A 185 12.82 2.64 4.83
N GLN A 186 12.55 1.61 5.65
CA GLN A 186 12.01 1.73 7.00
C GLN A 186 10.67 2.51 7.05
N ARG A 187 9.86 2.41 5.98
CA ARG A 187 8.54 3.07 5.95
C ARG A 187 7.44 2.11 6.39
N THR A 188 6.72 2.49 7.44
CA THR A 188 5.52 1.82 7.97
C THR A 188 4.27 2.19 7.16
N PRO A 189 3.15 1.44 7.30
CA PRO A 189 1.86 1.82 6.71
C PRO A 189 1.41 3.23 7.11
N LEU A 190 1.67 3.64 8.35
CA LEU A 190 1.32 4.96 8.89
C LEU A 190 1.99 6.10 8.11
N LEU A 191 3.28 5.96 7.76
CA LEU A 191 4.00 6.94 6.93
C LEU A 191 3.35 7.12 5.55
N TYR A 192 2.79 6.05 4.98
CA TYR A 192 2.08 6.13 3.70
C TYR A 192 0.69 6.76 3.83
N ALA A 193 -0.08 6.39 4.86
CA ALA A 193 -1.34 7.04 5.16
C ALA A 193 -1.15 8.55 5.34
N ALA A 194 -0.12 8.95 6.08
CA ALA A 194 0.20 10.36 6.31
C ALA A 194 0.62 11.10 5.03
N LYS A 195 1.49 10.49 4.20
CA LYS A 195 1.92 11.06 2.92
C LYS A 195 0.76 11.33 1.95
N TYR A 196 -0.19 10.40 1.86
CA TYR A 196 -1.29 10.51 0.89
C TYR A 196 -2.54 11.18 1.48
N GLY A 197 -2.57 11.42 2.79
CA GLY A 197 -3.65 12.11 3.48
C GLY A 197 -4.86 11.23 3.77
N HIS A 198 -4.63 9.95 4.05
CA HIS A 198 -5.68 8.97 4.34
C HIS A 198 -6.00 8.96 5.84
N ASP A 199 -6.73 9.99 6.29
CA ASP A 199 -6.97 10.26 7.72
C ASP A 199 -7.70 9.13 8.44
N GLU A 200 -8.69 8.49 7.79
CA GLU A 200 -9.42 7.35 8.36
C GLU A 200 -8.50 6.15 8.60
N ILE A 201 -7.65 5.83 7.61
CA ILE A 201 -6.63 4.78 7.72
C ILE A 201 -5.64 5.12 8.84
N LEU A 202 -5.23 6.39 8.93
CA LEU A 202 -4.33 6.85 9.99
C LEU A 202 -4.94 6.62 11.38
N ARG A 203 -6.21 7.00 11.58
CA ARG A 203 -6.95 6.73 12.83
C ARG A 203 -7.03 5.24 13.13
N SER A 204 -7.33 4.41 12.13
CA SER A 204 -7.42 2.96 12.30
C SER A 204 -6.06 2.35 12.67
N LEU A 205 -4.98 2.72 11.99
CA LEU A 205 -3.63 2.24 12.31
C LEU A 205 -3.21 2.60 13.74
N VAL A 206 -3.48 3.83 14.20
CA VAL A 206 -3.18 4.25 15.57
C VAL A 206 -4.05 3.52 16.59
N ARG A 207 -5.35 3.34 16.30
CA ARG A 207 -6.29 2.61 17.17
C ARG A 207 -5.88 1.14 17.39
N PHE A 208 -5.38 0.47 16.35
CA PHE A 208 -5.00 -0.94 16.39
C PHE A 208 -3.54 -1.17 16.82
N GLY A 209 -2.90 -0.19 17.46
CA GLY A 209 -1.63 -0.40 18.16
C GLY A 209 -0.39 -0.17 17.31
N SER A 210 -0.41 0.78 16.36
CA SER A 210 0.85 1.32 15.83
C SER A 210 1.66 1.88 17.01
N GLU A 211 2.78 1.26 17.33
CA GLU A 211 3.57 1.48 18.55
C GLU A 211 4.17 2.89 18.60
N THR A 212 4.28 3.56 17.45
CA THR A 212 4.99 4.85 17.35
C THR A 212 4.46 5.73 16.22
N ILE A 213 3.66 6.74 16.59
CA ILE A 213 3.14 7.76 15.66
C ILE A 213 4.26 8.58 14.98
N ASP A 214 5.44 8.65 15.62
CA ASP A 214 6.60 9.40 15.15
C ASP A 214 7.70 8.51 14.58
N GLN A 215 7.44 7.22 14.32
CA GLN A 215 8.49 6.34 13.81
C GLN A 215 9.04 6.86 12.48
N PRO A 216 10.34 7.20 12.41
CA PRO A 216 10.90 7.79 11.22
C PRO A 216 11.31 6.73 10.20
N ASP A 217 11.32 7.12 8.92
CA ASP A 217 11.94 6.33 7.86
C ASP A 217 13.48 6.33 7.94
N LYS A 218 14.12 5.61 7.03
CA LYS A 218 15.60 5.50 6.94
C LYS A 218 16.29 6.87 6.83
N TYR A 219 15.57 7.90 6.38
CA TYR A 219 16.05 9.26 6.20
C TYR A 219 15.60 10.21 7.31
N LYS A 220 15.15 9.66 8.46
CA LYS A 220 14.68 10.43 9.61
C LYS A 220 13.41 11.26 9.34
N VAL A 221 12.62 10.87 8.33
CA VAL A 221 11.35 11.53 7.98
C VAL A 221 10.20 10.85 8.70
N THR A 222 9.41 11.61 9.45
CA THR A 222 8.26 11.13 10.25
C THR A 222 6.94 11.24 9.48
N PRO A 223 5.83 10.65 9.98
CA PRO A 223 4.52 10.83 9.37
C PRO A 223 4.11 12.30 9.26
N LEU A 224 4.38 13.10 10.30
CA LEU A 224 4.10 14.54 10.30
C LEU A 224 4.88 15.27 9.20
N HIS A 225 6.16 14.95 9.02
CA HIS A 225 6.96 15.50 7.93
C HIS A 225 6.37 15.15 6.55
N PHE A 226 5.91 13.91 6.34
CA PHE A 226 5.27 13.55 5.08
C PHE A 226 3.93 14.27 4.88
N ALA A 227 3.08 14.32 5.90
CA ALA A 227 1.81 15.01 5.80
C ALA A 227 2.01 16.49 5.42
N ALA A 228 2.97 17.16 6.06
CA ALA A 228 3.25 18.56 5.79
C ALA A 228 3.93 18.79 4.43
N LEU A 229 4.93 17.99 4.05
CA LEU A 229 5.58 18.06 2.73
C LEU A 229 4.59 17.89 1.57
N TYR A 230 3.60 17.02 1.76
CA TYR A 230 2.55 16.74 0.77
C TYR A 230 1.29 17.59 0.97
N LYS A 231 1.36 18.65 1.80
CA LYS A 231 0.29 19.64 2.04
C LYS A 231 -1.03 19.01 2.49
N ARG A 232 -0.95 17.93 3.29
CA ARG A 232 -2.09 17.20 3.85
C ARG A 232 -2.54 17.88 5.15
N ARG A 233 -3.23 19.02 5.04
CA ARG A 233 -3.68 19.84 6.18
C ARG A 233 -4.39 19.03 7.27
N SER A 234 -5.46 18.33 6.89
CA SER A 234 -6.29 17.55 7.83
C SER A 234 -5.47 16.47 8.56
N THR A 235 -4.55 15.84 7.84
CA THR A 235 -3.64 14.82 8.37
C THR A 235 -2.61 15.39 9.33
N VAL A 236 -2.10 16.59 9.05
CA VAL A 236 -1.19 17.32 9.96
C VAL A 236 -1.93 17.65 11.26
N GLU A 237 -3.13 18.22 11.16
CA GLU A 237 -3.98 18.52 12.32
C GLU A 237 -4.28 17.25 13.12
N LEU A 238 -4.61 16.14 12.44
CA LEU A 238 -4.84 14.84 13.06
C LEU A 238 -3.61 14.29 13.77
N LEU A 239 -2.44 14.30 13.13
CA LEU A 239 -1.21 13.80 13.75
C LEU A 239 -0.84 14.60 15.01
N VAL A 240 -1.00 15.92 14.96
CA VAL A 240 -0.81 16.79 16.13
C VAL A 240 -1.82 16.47 17.24
N GLN A 241 -3.11 16.28 16.89
CA GLN A 241 -4.15 15.87 17.84
C GLN A 241 -3.86 14.52 18.51
N LEU A 242 -3.25 13.60 17.77
CA LEU A 242 -2.86 12.28 18.27
C LEU A 242 -1.53 12.30 19.06
N GLY A 243 -0.94 13.49 19.27
CA GLY A 243 0.25 13.67 20.08
C GLY A 243 1.58 13.46 19.36
N SER A 244 1.61 13.54 18.02
CA SER A 244 2.84 13.50 17.23
C SER A 244 3.77 14.65 17.63
N LYS A 245 5.01 14.31 17.97
CA LYS A 245 6.06 15.25 18.30
C LYS A 245 6.90 15.52 17.06
N MET A 246 7.22 16.79 16.80
CA MET A 246 8.33 17.09 15.91
C MET A 246 9.61 16.60 16.59
N LEU A 247 10.26 15.58 16.04
CA LEU A 247 11.54 15.09 16.55
C LEU A 247 12.58 16.22 16.47
N GLU A 248 13.20 16.56 17.60
CA GLU A 248 14.43 17.34 17.64
C GLU A 248 15.52 16.54 16.90
N THR A 249 16.06 17.08 15.81
CA THR A 249 17.31 16.59 15.26
C THR A 249 18.41 17.02 16.22
N LYS A 250 18.97 16.07 16.98
CA LYS A 250 20.24 16.32 17.67
C LYS A 250 21.25 16.77 16.62
N GLU A 251 21.88 17.92 16.88
CA GLU A 251 23.01 18.45 16.14
C GLU A 251 24.06 17.33 15.99
N HIS A 252 24.11 16.70 14.82
CA HIS A 252 25.32 16.01 14.42
C HIS A 252 26.17 17.04 13.69
N GLU A 253 27.13 17.63 14.41
CA GLU A 253 28.22 18.38 13.81
C GLU A 253 28.91 17.47 12.79
N TYR A 254 28.74 17.76 11.50
CA TYR A 254 29.54 17.15 10.46
C TYR A 254 30.62 18.14 10.01
N PRO A 255 31.86 17.68 9.84
CA PRO A 255 32.99 18.54 9.50
C PRO A 255 32.77 19.20 8.15
N GLU A 256 33.21 20.45 8.08
CA GLU A 256 33.15 21.35 6.93
C GLU A 256 33.56 20.65 5.63
N GLY A 257 32.73 20.76 4.58
CA GLY A 257 33.14 20.40 3.22
C GLY A 257 32.25 19.42 2.45
N ILE A 258 31.00 19.18 2.84
CA ILE A 258 30.06 18.43 2.00
C ILE A 258 28.75 19.23 1.86
N PHE A 259 28.65 20.02 0.80
CA PHE A 259 27.38 20.59 0.35
C PHE A 259 26.41 19.44 0.05
N MET A 260 25.42 19.25 0.91
CA MET A 260 24.30 18.36 0.65
C MET A 260 23.00 19.03 1.04
N TYR A 261 22.13 19.18 0.04
CA TYR A 261 20.70 19.52 0.02
C TYR A 261 19.79 18.80 1.05
N LYS A 262 20.21 18.64 2.31
CA LYS A 262 19.55 17.77 3.29
C LYS A 262 18.61 18.48 4.26
N ASP A 263 18.77 19.79 4.48
CA ASP A 263 17.97 20.55 5.46
C ASP A 263 16.72 21.25 4.88
N ILE A 264 16.53 21.20 3.55
CA ILE A 264 15.34 21.74 2.87
C ILE A 264 14.07 20.91 3.16
N LYS A 265 14.15 19.75 3.84
CA LYS A 265 12.99 18.86 4.02
C LYS A 265 12.08 19.25 5.17
N GLN A 266 12.63 19.90 6.21
CA GLN A 266 11.83 20.38 7.34
C GLN A 266 11.20 21.75 7.07
N LEU A 267 11.83 22.58 6.24
CA LEU A 267 11.34 23.92 5.93
C LEU A 267 9.91 23.92 5.33
N PRO A 268 9.55 23.08 4.32
CA PRO A 268 8.17 22.93 3.87
C PRO A 268 7.22 22.48 4.97
N CYS A 269 7.70 21.64 5.90
CA CYS A 269 6.89 21.16 7.00
C CYS A 269 6.57 22.29 7.99
N ILE A 270 7.59 23.06 8.38
CA ILE A 270 7.47 24.20 9.30
C ILE A 270 6.66 25.33 8.68
N LEU A 271 6.90 25.66 7.41
CA LEU A 271 6.11 26.66 6.67
C LEU A 271 4.63 26.25 6.56
N THR A 272 4.38 24.96 6.30
CA THR A 272 3.00 24.44 6.27
C THR A 272 2.38 24.57 7.66
N LEU A 273 3.03 24.09 8.72
CA LEU A 273 2.53 24.21 10.09
C LEU A 273 2.25 25.68 10.48
N ARG A 274 3.15 26.61 10.14
CA ARG A 274 2.95 28.07 10.35
C ARG A 274 1.75 28.60 9.57
N ALA A 275 1.57 28.21 8.31
CA ALA A 275 0.40 28.56 7.50
C ALA A 275 -0.90 27.95 8.03
N LEU A 276 -0.83 26.82 8.75
CA LEU A 276 -1.96 26.22 9.45
C LEU A 276 -2.30 26.92 10.77
N GLY A 277 -1.54 27.93 11.18
CA GLY A 277 -1.70 28.63 12.46
C GLY A 277 -1.15 27.85 13.66
N VAL A 278 -0.39 26.78 13.40
CA VAL A 278 0.32 26.02 14.43
C VAL A 278 1.55 26.84 14.81
N ASN A 279 1.62 27.29 16.06
CA ASN A 279 2.71 28.14 16.55
C ASN A 279 4.00 27.31 16.63
N CYS A 280 4.74 27.25 15.53
CA CYS A 280 6.05 26.59 15.49
C CYS A 280 7.08 27.44 16.26
N PRO A 281 8.13 26.81 16.81
CA PRO A 281 9.29 27.56 17.29
C PRO A 281 9.84 28.51 16.23
N GLN A 282 10.54 29.55 16.71
CA GLN A 282 11.34 30.42 15.85
C GLN A 282 12.29 29.56 15.01
N VAL A 283 12.16 29.67 13.70
CA VAL A 283 13.11 29.12 12.74
C VAL A 283 14.04 30.26 12.38
N GLU A 284 15.26 30.19 12.88
CA GLU A 284 16.33 31.08 12.44
C GLU A 284 16.93 30.48 11.16
N ILE A 285 17.06 31.27 10.10
CA ILE A 285 17.76 30.84 8.88
C ILE A 285 19.13 31.51 8.89
N TRP A 286 20.15 30.68 8.71
CA TRP A 286 21.55 31.12 8.72
C TRP A 286 22.10 31.00 7.29
N ASP A 287 22.80 32.03 6.83
CA ASP A 287 23.73 31.89 5.69
C ASP A 287 25.04 31.22 6.19
N LYS A 288 25.87 30.72 5.26
CA LYS A 288 27.24 30.22 5.50
C LYS A 288 28.12 31.20 6.29
N HIS A 289 27.73 32.48 6.35
CA HIS A 289 28.39 33.55 7.10
C HIS A 289 27.77 33.84 8.48
N ARG A 290 26.87 32.97 9.00
CA ARG A 290 26.23 33.10 10.32
C ARG A 290 25.43 34.39 10.54
N ARG A 291 24.84 34.93 9.48
CA ARG A 291 23.89 36.06 9.57
C ARG A 291 22.49 35.49 9.68
N GLU A 292 21.71 36.04 10.61
CA GLU A 292 20.31 35.69 10.85
C GLU A 292 19.42 36.46 9.86
N TYR A 293 18.51 35.75 9.19
CA TYR A 293 17.56 36.32 8.23
C TYR A 293 16.11 36.01 8.63
N ASP A 294 15.19 36.96 8.39
CA ASP A 294 13.75 36.73 8.55
C ASP A 294 13.20 35.91 7.38
N LEU A 295 12.24 35.02 7.67
CA LEU A 295 11.64 34.09 6.71
C LEU A 295 10.89 34.78 5.57
N SER A 296 10.48 36.04 5.75
CA SER A 296 9.83 36.85 4.71
C SER A 296 10.80 37.27 3.59
N ASP A 297 12.10 37.25 3.87
CA ASP A 297 13.12 37.86 3.02
C ASP A 297 13.85 36.82 2.14
N VAL A 298 13.51 35.53 2.30
CA VAL A 298 14.16 34.42 1.61
C VAL A 298 13.44 34.13 0.29
N ASN A 299 14.00 34.57 -0.83
CA ASN A 299 13.55 34.21 -2.17
C ASN A 299 14.24 32.90 -2.62
N VAL A 300 13.51 31.78 -2.54
CA VAL A 300 14.05 30.40 -2.67
C VAL A 300 14.62 30.10 -4.06
N GLU A 301 14.34 30.93 -5.08
CA GLU A 301 14.70 30.62 -6.47
C GLU A 301 16.07 31.14 -6.94
N GLU A 302 16.79 31.97 -6.17
CA GLU A 302 18.00 32.66 -6.72
C GLU A 302 19.32 32.53 -5.94
N ASP A 303 19.37 32.01 -4.71
CA ASP A 303 20.61 32.00 -3.93
C ASP A 303 21.13 30.58 -3.61
N GLU A 304 22.25 30.20 -4.24
CA GLU A 304 22.79 28.84 -4.27
C GLU A 304 23.58 28.38 -3.02
N THR A 305 23.61 29.09 -1.89
CA THR A 305 24.44 28.64 -0.74
C THR A 305 23.86 28.90 0.66
N TRP A 306 22.63 28.48 0.95
CA TRP A 306 22.08 28.56 2.32
C TRP A 306 22.37 27.30 3.16
N GLU A 307 22.72 27.48 4.43
CA GLU A 307 22.81 26.41 5.43
C GLU A 307 21.68 26.60 6.46
N VAL A 308 20.52 25.99 6.20
CA VAL A 308 19.34 26.17 7.07
C VAL A 308 19.46 25.33 8.34
N ARG A 309 19.92 25.94 9.44
CA ARG A 309 19.92 25.34 10.78
C ARG A 309 18.74 25.85 11.59
N TYR A 310 17.84 24.96 12.03
CA TYR A 310 16.69 25.35 12.86
C TYR A 310 16.86 24.88 14.31
N ARG A 311 16.45 25.72 15.27
CA ARG A 311 16.24 25.32 16.67
C ARG A 311 14.75 25.27 16.99
N VAL A 312 14.27 24.08 17.31
CA VAL A 312 12.85 23.85 17.65
C VAL A 312 12.69 24.00 19.17
N TYR A 313 12.35 25.19 19.65
CA TYR A 313 11.86 25.42 21.02
C TYR A 313 10.34 25.17 21.11
N PHE A 314 9.92 24.09 21.77
CA PHE A 314 8.49 23.95 22.07
C PHE A 314 8.08 24.90 23.19
N GLN A 315 7.12 25.79 22.92
CA GLN A 315 6.33 26.40 23.98
C GLN A 315 5.20 25.44 24.37
N GLN A 316 5.20 25.01 25.63
CA GLN A 316 4.20 24.18 26.29
C GLN A 316 2.74 24.67 26.03
N SER A 317 2.56 25.98 25.79
CA SER A 317 1.28 26.66 25.56
C SER A 317 0.47 26.25 24.31
N LEU A 318 1.09 25.62 23.32
CA LEU A 318 0.40 25.15 22.09
C LEU A 318 -0.24 23.77 22.28
N VAL A 319 0.50 22.88 22.95
CA VAL A 319 -0.01 21.57 23.39
C VAL A 319 -1.21 21.81 24.30
N ASP A 320 -1.10 22.77 25.22
CA ASP A 320 -2.21 23.16 26.09
C ASP A 320 -3.40 23.71 25.28
N ARG A 321 -3.22 24.63 24.33
CA ARG A 321 -4.34 25.20 23.54
C ARG A 321 -5.08 24.19 22.66
N LEU A 322 -4.37 23.22 22.07
CA LEU A 322 -4.98 22.16 21.27
C LEU A 322 -5.58 21.04 22.15
N LEU A 323 -4.96 20.72 23.29
CA LEU A 323 -5.52 19.82 24.30
C LEU A 323 -6.80 20.40 24.93
N PHE A 324 -6.84 21.68 25.29
CA PHE A 324 -8.01 22.34 25.89
C PHE A 324 -9.24 22.40 24.95
N ALA A 325 -9.04 22.43 23.62
CA ALA A 325 -10.14 22.30 22.66
C ALA A 325 -10.68 20.86 22.59
N SER A 326 -9.86 19.87 22.95
CA SER A 326 -10.14 18.43 22.85
C SER A 326 -10.49 17.73 24.18
N ASP A 327 -10.27 18.38 25.33
CA ASP A 327 -10.56 17.83 26.67
C ASP A 327 -12.06 17.52 26.88
N ARG A 328 -12.94 18.11 26.08
CA ARG A 328 -14.36 17.71 26.04
C ARG A 328 -14.61 16.37 25.36
N ASN A 329 -13.72 15.93 24.45
CA ASN A 329 -13.91 14.74 23.62
C ASN A 329 -12.99 13.57 23.99
N LEU A 330 -11.76 13.81 24.47
CA LEU A 330 -10.83 12.73 24.84
C LEU A 330 -11.23 12.01 26.14
N HIS A 331 -11.74 12.76 27.13
CA HIS A 331 -12.27 12.17 28.35
C HIS A 331 -13.46 11.22 28.11
N ALA A 332 -14.20 11.39 26.99
CA ALA A 332 -15.28 10.49 26.61
C ALA A 332 -14.78 9.16 26.00
N VAL A 333 -13.60 9.17 25.35
CA VAL A 333 -13.00 7.96 24.75
C VAL A 333 -12.24 7.15 25.80
N GLN A 334 -11.52 7.79 26.72
CA GLN A 334 -10.80 7.10 27.79
C GLN A 334 -11.72 6.61 28.92
N LYS A 335 -12.82 7.32 29.27
CA LYS A 335 -13.75 6.83 30.30
C LYS A 335 -14.57 5.60 29.89
N ARG A 336 -14.74 5.33 28.59
CA ARG A 336 -15.40 4.10 28.13
C ARG A 336 -14.55 2.84 28.30
N GLN A 337 -13.25 2.96 28.57
CA GLN A 337 -12.37 1.82 28.84
C GLN A 337 -12.34 1.38 30.33
N PHE A 338 -12.96 2.13 31.24
CA PHE A 338 -12.90 1.83 32.69
C PHE A 338 -14.28 1.56 33.33
N HIS A 339 -15.35 1.38 32.56
CA HIS A 339 -16.71 1.07 33.10
C HIS A 339 -17.34 -0.14 32.39
N THR A 340 -16.59 -1.22 32.31
CA THR A 340 -17.15 -2.57 32.12
C THR A 340 -16.40 -3.51 33.06
N ASP A 341 -16.73 -3.41 34.34
CA ASP A 341 -16.65 -4.54 35.28
C ASP A 341 -17.99 -5.28 35.24
#